data_AF-A0A7K2XKP1-F1
#
_entry.id   AF-A0A7K2XKP1-F1
#
_cell.length_a   1.000
_cell.length_b   1.000
_cell.length_c   1.000
_cell.angle_alpha   90.00
_cell.angle_beta   90.00
_cell.angle_gamma   90.00
#
_symmetry.space_group_name_H-M   'P 1'
#
loop_
_entity.id
_entity.type
_entity.pdbx_description
1 polymer ?
#
loop_
_entity_poly.entity_id
_entity_poly.type
_entity_poly.pdbx_seq_one_letter_code
_entity_poly.pdbx_strand_id
1 'polypeptide(L)'
;MNTLSAAENLAAGVWQSGLAQVLGGLVVVAVLIGAFMFGIRVRNRESAPPKTEEHPHRPDDGSLPGESSEYRQGAEMPHTDGEHRLMPYQLNHSGTETSPQPPDEEKRKWGGISSGGFGSGGTGHGD
;
A
#
# COMPACT_ATOMS: atom_id res chain seq x y z
N MET A 1 53.22 -22.10 -39.36
CA MET A 1 52.70 -21.54 -38.09
C MET A 1 51.23 -21.28 -38.30
N ASN A 2 50.38 -22.12 -37.70
CA ASN A 2 48.95 -22.15 -38.02
C ASN A 2 48.26 -21.04 -37.24
N THR A 3 47.77 -20.02 -37.96
CA THR A 3 47.10 -18.83 -37.40
C THR A 3 45.88 -19.18 -36.55
N LEU A 4 45.25 -20.33 -36.81
CA LEU A 4 44.14 -20.88 -36.02
C LEU A 4 44.56 -21.20 -34.58
N SER A 5 45.75 -21.77 -34.38
CA SER A 5 46.26 -22.13 -33.05
C SER A 5 46.64 -20.90 -32.22
N ALA A 6 47.10 -19.82 -32.85
CA ALA A 6 47.36 -18.55 -32.17
C ALA A 6 46.04 -17.88 -31.73
N ALA A 7 45.01 -17.91 -32.57
CA ALA A 7 43.69 -17.39 -32.23
C ALA A 7 43.00 -18.19 -31.12
N GLU A 8 43.11 -19.52 -31.12
CA GLU A 8 42.59 -20.38 -30.04
C GLU A 8 43.28 -20.14 -28.70
N ASN A 9 44.61 -19.95 -28.69
CA ASN A 9 45.35 -19.66 -27.45
C ASN A 9 45.06 -18.24 -26.91
N LEU A 10 44.87 -17.25 -27.80
CA LEU A 10 44.44 -15.90 -27.42
C LEU A 10 43.00 -15.89 -26.90
N ALA A 11 42.10 -16.62 -27.56
CA ALA A 11 40.73 -16.80 -27.11
C ALA A 11 40.71 -17.47 -25.72
N ALA A 12 41.43 -18.57 -25.53
CA ALA A 12 41.52 -19.27 -24.24
C ALA A 12 42.06 -18.36 -23.11
N GLY A 13 43.07 -17.53 -23.41
CA GLY A 13 43.61 -16.57 -22.44
C GLY A 13 42.68 -15.38 -22.14
N VAL A 14 41.88 -14.94 -23.11
CA VAL A 14 40.89 -13.86 -22.93
C VAL A 14 39.81 -14.28 -21.95
N TRP A 15 39.34 -15.53 -22.00
CA TRP A 15 38.35 -16.06 -21.05
C TRP A 15 38.88 -16.18 -19.62
N GLN A 16 40.20 -16.25 -19.43
CA GLN A 16 40.87 -16.23 -18.10
C GLN A 16 41.26 -14.83 -17.62
N SER A 17 41.04 -13.79 -18.43
CA SER A 17 41.30 -12.39 -18.08
C SER A 17 40.03 -11.71 -17.55
N GLY A 18 40.20 -10.65 -16.75
CA GLY A 18 39.09 -9.86 -16.18
C GLY A 18 38.07 -9.32 -17.20
N LEU A 19 38.38 -9.38 -18.51
CA LEU A 19 37.44 -9.06 -19.59
C LEU A 19 36.21 -9.99 -19.58
N ALA A 20 36.38 -11.28 -19.26
CA ALA A 20 35.26 -12.22 -19.16
C ALA A 20 34.30 -11.81 -18.03
N GLN A 21 34.83 -11.33 -16.90
CA GLN A 21 34.02 -10.82 -15.79
C GLN A 21 33.27 -9.54 -16.17
N VAL A 22 33.91 -8.63 -16.92
CA VAL A 22 33.26 -7.41 -17.41
C VAL A 22 32.12 -7.75 -18.39
N LEU A 23 32.36 -8.65 -19.34
CA LEU A 23 31.33 -9.11 -20.27
C LEU A 23 30.20 -9.84 -19.56
N GLY A 24 30.52 -10.70 -18.59
CA GLY A 24 29.53 -11.36 -17.76
C GLY A 24 28.65 -10.35 -17.01
N GLY A 25 29.27 -9.36 -16.37
CA GLY A 25 28.55 -8.27 -15.72
C GLY A 25 27.66 -7.48 -16.69
N LEU A 26 28.16 -7.16 -17.88
CA LEU A 26 27.39 -6.46 -18.90
C LEU A 26 26.17 -7.26 -19.38
N VAL A 27 26.33 -8.58 -19.56
CA VAL A 27 25.23 -9.48 -19.91
C VAL A 27 24.17 -9.50 -18.82
N VAL A 28 24.57 -9.60 -17.54
CA VAL A 28 23.63 -9.57 -16.41
C VAL A 28 22.88 -8.23 -16.37
N VAL A 29 23.57 -7.10 -16.54
CA VAL A 29 22.94 -5.78 -16.58
C VAL A 29 21.94 -5.66 -17.74
N ALA A 30 22.31 -6.13 -18.94
CA ALA A 30 21.43 -6.12 -20.10
C ALA A 30 20.15 -6.96 -19.87
N VAL A 31 20.28 -8.14 -19.24
CA VAL A 31 19.15 -8.98 -18.87
C VAL A 31 18.24 -8.27 -17.86
N LEU A 32 18.80 -7.64 -16.83
CA LEU A 32 18.02 -6.91 -15.82
C LEU A 32 17.26 -5.72 -16.42
N ILE A 33 17.91 -4.94 -17.28
CA ILE A 33 17.26 -3.83 -18.00
C ILE A 33 16.13 -4.39 -18.88
N GLY A 34 16.37 -5.48 -19.61
CA GLY A 34 15.35 -6.14 -20.43
C GLY A 34 14.13 -6.59 -19.62
N ALA A 35 14.35 -7.23 -18.48
CA ALA A 35 13.27 -7.65 -17.57
C ALA A 35 12.48 -6.46 -17.02
N PHE A 36 13.15 -5.38 -16.63
CA PHE A 36 12.51 -4.16 -16.16
C PHE A 36 11.67 -3.48 -17.24
N MET A 37 12.22 -3.32 -18.45
CA MET A 37 11.50 -2.78 -19.59
C MET A 37 10.29 -3.64 -19.97
N PHE A 38 10.40 -4.97 -19.87
CA PHE A 38 9.28 -5.88 -20.08
C PHE A 38 8.18 -5.69 -19.03
N GLY A 39 8.54 -5.54 -17.74
CA GLY A 39 7.58 -5.23 -16.69
C GLY A 39 6.82 -3.92 -16.93
N ILE A 40 7.53 -2.85 -17.33
CA ILE A 40 6.91 -1.58 -17.73
C ILE A 40 5.99 -1.76 -18.94
N ARG A 41 6.45 -2.50 -19.96
CA ARG A 41 5.68 -2.79 -21.17
C ARG A 41 4.35 -3.49 -20.84
N VAL A 42 4.35 -4.40 -19.88
CA VAL A 42 3.16 -5.11 -19.40
C VAL A 42 2.24 -4.16 -18.63
N ARG A 43 2.77 -3.40 -17.66
CA ARG A 43 1.99 -2.41 -16.89
C ARG A 43 1.33 -1.36 -17.79
N ASN A 44 2.00 -0.92 -18.85
CA ASN A 44 1.46 0.06 -19.79
C ASN A 44 0.33 -0.48 -20.67
N ARG A 45 0.04 -1.79 -20.66
CA ARG A 45 -1.15 -2.36 -21.30
C ARG A 45 -2.39 -2.27 -20.42
N GLU A 46 -2.22 -2.03 -19.12
CA GLU A 46 -3.31 -1.76 -18.21
C GLU A 46 -3.73 -0.30 -18.34
N SER A 47 -4.98 0.00 -17.96
CA SER A 47 -5.45 1.39 -17.92
C SER A 47 -4.62 2.16 -16.90
N ALA A 48 -4.23 3.39 -17.25
CA ALA A 48 -3.53 4.25 -16.32
C ALA A 48 -4.40 4.45 -15.05
N PRO A 49 -3.78 4.54 -13.86
CA PRO A 49 -4.49 4.98 -12.68
C PRO A 49 -5.26 6.28 -12.98
N PRO A 50 -6.47 6.45 -12.44
CA PRO A 50 -7.26 7.65 -12.70
C PRO A 50 -6.46 8.88 -12.31
N LYS A 51 -6.54 9.93 -13.14
CA LYS A 51 -5.89 11.20 -12.83
C LYS A 51 -6.60 11.89 -11.68
N THR A 52 -5.90 12.75 -10.95
CA THR A 52 -6.50 13.58 -9.89
C THR A 52 -7.73 14.34 -10.41
N GLU A 53 -7.71 14.79 -11.67
CA GLU A 53 -8.86 15.47 -12.29
C GLU A 53 -10.05 14.55 -12.57
N GLU A 54 -9.84 13.24 -12.67
CA GLU A 54 -10.88 12.23 -12.90
C GLU A 54 -11.50 11.74 -11.58
N HIS A 55 -10.85 12.04 -10.45
CA HIS A 55 -11.46 11.82 -9.15
C HIS A 55 -12.66 12.75 -8.96
N PRO A 56 -13.72 12.29 -8.27
CA PRO A 56 -14.86 13.13 -7.93
C PRO A 56 -14.40 14.40 -7.22
N HIS A 57 -14.60 15.55 -7.86
CA HIS A 57 -14.33 16.86 -7.25
C HIS A 57 -15.47 17.25 -6.33
N ARG A 58 -15.13 18.05 -5.33
CA ARG A 58 -16.13 18.70 -4.50
C ARG A 58 -17.01 19.60 -5.39
N PRO A 59 -18.34 19.62 -5.20
CA PRO A 59 -19.19 20.62 -5.85
C PRO A 59 -18.72 22.04 -5.52
N ASP A 60 -18.83 22.96 -6.47
CA ASP A 60 -18.39 24.36 -6.34
C ASP A 60 -19.19 25.18 -5.30
N ASP A 61 -20.19 24.57 -4.65
CA ASP A 61 -21.06 25.23 -3.67
C ASP A 61 -20.32 25.70 -2.41
N GLY A 62 -19.06 25.28 -2.23
CA GLY A 62 -18.17 25.73 -1.15
C GLY A 62 -18.67 25.36 0.25
N SER A 63 -19.83 24.73 0.37
CA SER A 63 -20.27 24.14 1.63
C SER A 63 -19.20 23.14 2.03
N LEU A 64 -18.78 23.09 3.29
CA LEU A 64 -18.14 21.86 3.76
C LEU A 64 -19.22 20.77 3.70
N PRO A 65 -18.87 19.50 3.39
CA PRO A 65 -19.87 18.46 3.51
C PRO A 65 -20.25 18.53 4.99
N GLY A 66 -21.53 18.81 5.27
CA GLY A 66 -21.98 18.93 6.65
C GLY A 66 -21.44 17.74 7.45
N GLU A 67 -21.15 17.94 8.73
CA GLU A 67 -20.66 16.86 9.57
C GLU A 67 -21.64 15.68 9.56
N SER A 68 -21.42 14.72 8.67
CA SER A 68 -22.17 13.48 8.66
C SER A 68 -21.54 12.61 9.75
N SER A 69 -21.98 12.81 10.99
CA SER A 69 -21.70 11.87 12.05
C SER A 69 -22.63 10.67 11.90
N GLU A 70 -22.08 9.57 11.41
CA GLU A 70 -22.77 8.29 11.42
C GLU A 70 -22.41 7.60 12.73
N TYR A 71 -23.41 7.34 13.57
CA TYR A 71 -23.19 6.56 14.78
C TYR A 71 -23.06 5.10 14.41
N ARG A 72 -21.96 4.48 14.83
CA ARG A 72 -21.73 3.04 14.67
C ARG A 72 -22.00 2.35 15.99
N GLN A 73 -22.93 1.40 15.99
CA GLN A 73 -23.12 0.51 17.11
C GLN A 73 -22.09 -0.62 17.02
N GLY A 74 -21.31 -0.77 18.10
CA GLY A 74 -20.34 -1.86 18.21
C GLY A 74 -21.07 -3.19 18.29
N ALA A 75 -20.61 -4.18 17.53
CA ALA A 75 -21.13 -5.53 17.63
C ALA A 75 -20.88 -6.07 19.04
N GLU A 76 -21.92 -6.61 19.67
CA GLU A 76 -21.82 -7.21 21.00
C GLU A 76 -21.07 -8.55 20.92
N MET A 77 -20.13 -8.76 21.83
CA MET A 77 -19.35 -9.99 21.90
C MET A 77 -20.23 -11.11 22.46
N PRO A 78 -20.34 -12.27 21.77
CA PRO A 78 -21.06 -13.40 22.32
C PRO A 78 -20.45 -13.85 23.66
N HIS A 79 -21.28 -13.91 24.71
CA HIS A 79 -20.85 -14.43 26.00
C HIS A 79 -20.75 -15.96 25.92
N THR A 80 -19.59 -16.51 26.28
CA THR A 80 -19.39 -17.97 26.34
C THR A 80 -19.16 -18.42 27.78
N ASP A 81 -19.43 -19.70 28.03
CA ASP A 81 -19.29 -20.40 29.32
C ASP A 81 -17.83 -20.58 29.77
N GLY A 82 -16.85 -20.04 29.03
CA GLY A 82 -15.42 -20.12 29.32
C GLY A 82 -14.76 -21.45 28.92
N GLU A 83 -15.53 -22.53 28.81
CA GLU A 83 -15.09 -23.83 28.27
C GLU A 83 -15.03 -23.76 26.74
N HIS A 84 -16.01 -23.09 26.12
CA HIS A 84 -16.02 -22.80 24.68
C HIS A 84 -15.47 -21.40 24.41
N ARG A 85 -14.14 -21.26 24.49
CA ARG A 85 -13.49 -19.99 24.12
C ARG A 85 -13.67 -19.73 22.62
N LEU A 86 -14.20 -18.55 22.29
CA LEU A 86 -14.33 -18.13 20.90
C LEU A 86 -12.95 -17.77 20.32
N MET A 87 -12.60 -18.40 19.21
CA MET A 87 -11.43 -18.06 18.41
C MET A 87 -11.78 -16.93 17.44
N PRO A 88 -10.79 -16.16 16.94
CA PRO A 88 -11.07 -15.00 16.07
C PRO A 88 -11.90 -15.34 14.83
N TYR A 89 -11.73 -16.52 14.27
CA TYR A 89 -12.47 -17.01 13.10
C TYR A 89 -13.88 -17.53 13.42
N GLN A 90 -14.24 -17.66 14.70
CA GLN A 90 -15.56 -18.05 15.16
C GLN A 90 -16.41 -16.83 15.54
N LEU A 91 -15.84 -15.63 15.58
CA LEU A 91 -16.58 -14.40 15.74
C LEU A 91 -17.43 -14.17 14.49
N ASN A 92 -18.71 -13.86 14.68
CA ASN A 92 -19.56 -13.44 13.59
C ASN A 92 -18.93 -12.23 12.90
N HIS A 93 -19.03 -12.17 11.57
CA HIS A 93 -18.56 -11.06 10.76
C HIS A 93 -19.48 -9.83 10.88
N SER A 94 -20.00 -9.59 12.09
CA SER A 94 -20.76 -8.40 12.43
C SER A 94 -19.78 -7.23 12.48
N GLY A 95 -19.56 -6.62 11.33
CA GLY A 95 -19.11 -5.24 11.29
C GLY A 95 -20.07 -4.37 12.10
N THR A 96 -19.58 -3.24 12.57
CA THR A 96 -20.40 -2.23 13.24
C THR A 96 -21.64 -1.90 12.41
N GLU A 97 -22.82 -1.97 13.02
CA GLU A 97 -24.08 -1.58 12.38
C GLU A 97 -24.29 -0.07 12.46
N THR A 98 -24.94 0.51 11.45
CA THR A 98 -25.32 1.93 11.47
C THR A 98 -26.46 2.12 12.47
N SER A 99 -26.21 2.89 13.52
CA SER A 99 -27.24 3.29 14.47
C SER A 99 -27.80 4.66 14.09
N PRO A 100 -29.13 4.81 13.97
CA PRO A 100 -29.77 6.11 13.77
C PRO A 100 -29.79 6.96 15.05
N GLN A 101 -29.44 6.39 16.21
CA GLN A 101 -29.43 7.08 17.50
C GLN A 101 -28.02 7.21 18.09
N PRO A 102 -27.71 8.35 18.73
CA PRO A 102 -26.46 8.55 19.43
C PRO A 102 -26.34 7.56 20.60
N PRO A 103 -25.13 7.06 20.91
CA PRO A 103 -24.94 6.17 22.04
C PRO A 103 -25.22 6.89 23.37
N ASP A 104 -25.79 6.15 24.33
CA ASP A 104 -25.99 6.60 25.71
C ASP A 104 -24.69 7.10 26.35
N GLU A 105 -24.78 8.04 27.28
CA GLU A 105 -23.63 8.68 27.91
C GLU A 105 -22.67 7.67 28.57
N GLU A 106 -23.18 6.59 29.16
CA GLU A 106 -22.36 5.50 29.71
C GLU A 106 -21.57 4.71 28.64
N LYS A 107 -22.07 4.68 27.40
CA LYS A 107 -21.41 4.05 26.25
C LYS A 107 -20.42 5.00 25.57
N ARG A 108 -20.51 6.31 25.80
CA ARG A 108 -19.52 7.32 25.40
C ARG A 108 -18.33 7.31 26.37
N LYS A 109 -17.64 6.18 26.43
CA LYS A 109 -16.48 5.98 27.34
C LYS A 109 -15.29 6.91 27.00
N TRP A 110 -15.32 7.54 25.83
CA TRP A 110 -14.32 8.50 25.34
C TRP A 110 -14.91 9.92 25.20
N GLY A 111 -15.71 10.35 26.18
CA GLY A 111 -16.17 11.73 26.26
C GLY A 111 -15.00 12.68 26.55
N GLY A 112 -14.74 13.63 25.64
CA GLY A 112 -14.08 14.89 25.99
C GLY A 112 -12.64 15.11 25.51
N ILE A 113 -12.13 14.38 24.52
CA ILE A 113 -10.96 14.87 23.78
C ILE A 113 -11.48 15.51 22.51
N SER A 114 -11.43 16.85 22.49
CA SER A 114 -11.58 17.67 21.29
C SER A 114 -10.95 16.92 20.12
N SER A 115 -11.76 16.56 19.13
CA SER A 115 -11.32 15.87 17.93
C SER A 115 -10.18 16.68 17.31
N GLY A 116 -8.95 16.22 17.54
CA GLY A 116 -7.75 16.87 17.05
C GLY A 116 -7.85 17.00 15.55
N GLY A 117 -7.95 18.25 15.11
CA GLY A 117 -7.99 18.62 13.70
C GLY A 117 -6.84 17.96 12.98
N PHE A 118 -7.18 17.06 12.06
CA PHE A 118 -6.22 16.51 11.12
C PHE A 118 -5.72 17.68 10.26
N GLY A 119 -4.53 18.21 10.58
CA GLY A 119 -3.72 18.99 9.64
C GLY A 119 -3.72 20.52 9.74
N SER A 120 -4.35 21.18 10.72
CA SER A 120 -4.19 22.64 10.87
C SER A 120 -3.05 22.96 11.85
N GLY A 121 -1.86 23.23 11.33
CA GLY A 121 -0.69 23.69 12.11
C GLY A 121 -0.86 25.11 12.67
N GLY A 122 -1.79 25.29 13.60
CA GLY A 122 -2.00 26.55 14.32
C GLY A 122 -1.94 26.31 15.82
N THR A 123 -1.11 27.08 16.53
CA THR A 123 -1.00 27.03 17.99
C THR A 123 -2.35 27.36 18.63
N GLY A 124 -2.89 26.42 19.41
CA GLY A 124 -4.15 26.59 20.14
C GLY A 124 -4.08 27.79 21.09
N HIS A 125 -5.16 28.59 21.10
CA HIS A 125 -5.42 29.60 22.11
C HIS A 125 -5.89 28.89 23.39
N GLY A 126 -5.34 29.29 24.53
CA GLY A 126 -5.74 28.77 25.84
C GLY A 126 -6.63 29.77 26.55
N ASP A 127 -7.71 29.26 27.12
CA ASP A 127 -8.50 29.85 28.19
C ASP A 127 -8.89 28.74 29.17
#